data_AF-A0A026WH94-F1
#
_entry.id   AF-A0A026WH94-F1
#
_cell.length_a   1.000
_cell.length_b   1.000
_cell.length_c   1.000
_cell.angle_alpha   90.00
_cell.angle_beta   90.00
_cell.angle_gamma   90.00
#
_symmetry.space_group_name_H-M   'P 1'
#
loop_
_entity.id
_entity.type
_entity.pdbx_description
1 polymer ?
#
loop_
_entity_poly.entity_id
_entity_poly.type
_entity_poly.pdbx_seq_one_letter_code
_entity_poly.pdbx_strand_id
1 'polypeptide(L)'
;MRGSRGTILVLCTMMYCLRLTSPSPASTSVRLGDECNRDRDCEVSVANSHCYLGYCRCQPFFAGYNGTYCLESTLLGNDCLVKEQCSLKVANSSCLEGVCRCEEGHLQFRRHTCLEPAKLGEVCYEHAHCRLWDLESHCDFLIPDLFGRCQCTAPMRREGDVCRPDSLVRPAPLPEHLPPPQEPIIEYVIENNERDKEVVTEEQKGETQTEQDTGVQISWLKNATMLLSTEAPSQLVPVNLVTRPALGPRPGTNDRPGPNELPDDDDSIVIEAEVTELAHITTTTTSTSAPIKTDRHESTIMTAISLGWPCIADLECRMADPMSRCIGGVCDCSFPMNGSCSARRTGCAPGTFQCRSSGSCISWFFVCDGHADCTDGSDEECTGPRCPMQAFRCNDSDVCISRSALCDSNRDCPHGEDEIGCNNRRKCPEGAFRCNNGQCLPAYEFCNAVVSCRDGSDEPRGACRTRNRGRISARFCPFRCDNGRCRSDAITCSGRDGCGDGSDEKNCNVCRCSETI
;
A
#
# COMPACT_ATOMS: atom_id res chain seq x y z
N MET A 1 50.49 22.53 92.48
CA MET A 1 51.18 21.64 93.45
C MET A 1 51.38 20.27 92.78
N ARG A 2 52.50 19.58 93.07
CA ARG A 2 52.84 18.13 92.90
C ARG A 2 51.88 17.30 91.99
N GLY A 3 52.31 16.73 90.86
CA GLY A 3 53.23 15.57 90.75
C GLY A 3 52.40 14.31 90.36
N SER A 4 52.85 13.28 89.64
CA SER A 4 54.19 12.89 89.16
C SER A 4 54.10 12.19 87.77
N ARG A 5 55.25 11.75 87.23
CA ARG A 5 55.44 11.22 85.87
C ARG A 5 55.03 9.76 85.69
N GLY A 6 54.64 9.41 84.46
CA GLY A 6 54.51 8.03 83.96
C GLY A 6 54.70 7.96 82.44
N THR A 7 55.95 7.98 81.97
CA THR A 7 56.30 7.85 80.55
C THR A 7 56.36 6.37 80.13
N ILE A 8 55.49 5.97 79.21
CA ILE A 8 55.66 4.73 78.42
C ILE A 8 55.75 5.14 76.95
N LEU A 9 56.93 4.91 76.38
CA LEU A 9 57.24 5.06 74.96
C LEU A 9 57.11 3.68 74.32
N VAL A 10 56.08 3.46 73.52
CA VAL A 10 56.00 2.31 72.60
C VAL A 10 55.71 2.85 71.20
N LEU A 11 56.55 2.46 70.25
CA LEU A 11 56.58 2.99 68.89
C LEU A 11 55.29 2.65 68.13
N CYS A 12 54.54 3.68 67.75
CA CYS A 12 53.39 3.53 66.86
C CYS A 12 53.90 3.50 65.41
N THR A 13 53.83 2.33 64.76
CA THR A 13 54.14 2.20 63.34
C THR A 13 53.05 2.85 62.49
N MET A 14 53.47 3.72 61.57
CA MET A 14 52.61 4.45 60.64
C MET A 14 51.63 3.53 59.87
N MET A 15 50.33 3.72 60.07
CA MET A 15 49.36 3.49 59.00
C MET A 15 48.68 4.82 58.66
N TYR A 16 48.88 5.24 57.42
CA TYR A 16 48.44 6.51 56.88
C TYR A 16 46.93 6.42 56.56
N CYS A 17 46.08 7.10 57.34
CA CYS A 17 44.67 7.29 56.97
C CYS A 17 44.54 8.33 55.85
N LEU A 18 44.92 7.95 54.63
CA LEU A 18 44.48 8.63 53.42
C LEU A 18 42.97 8.50 53.33
N ARG A 19 42.26 9.62 53.51
CA ARG A 19 40.83 9.70 53.15
C ARG A 19 40.73 9.51 51.64
N LEU A 20 40.37 8.31 51.20
CA LEU A 20 39.82 8.09 49.88
C LEU A 20 38.50 8.85 49.80
N THR A 21 38.54 10.07 49.27
CA THR A 21 37.40 10.62 48.54
C THR A 21 37.10 9.62 47.43
N SER A 22 36.02 8.86 47.57
CA SER A 22 35.50 8.04 46.48
C SER A 22 35.33 8.96 45.25
N PRO A 23 35.94 8.65 44.09
CA PRO A 23 35.47 9.27 42.87
C PRO A 23 33.99 8.88 42.76
N SER A 24 33.13 9.88 42.54
CA SER A 24 31.78 9.65 42.03
C SER A 24 31.90 8.68 40.85
N PRO A 25 30.99 7.70 40.67
CA PRO A 25 30.98 6.93 39.44
C PRO A 25 30.86 7.96 38.31
N ALA A 26 31.89 8.02 37.46
CA ALA A 26 31.82 8.86 36.27
C ALA A 26 30.61 8.36 35.49
N SER A 27 29.63 9.23 35.27
CA SER A 27 28.52 8.94 34.37
C SER A 27 29.08 8.88 32.96
N THR A 28 29.68 7.74 32.61
CA THR A 28 30.08 7.39 31.26
C THR A 28 28.81 7.40 30.44
N SER A 29 28.63 8.44 29.63
CA SER A 29 27.49 8.55 28.72
C SER A 29 27.57 7.42 27.71
N VAL A 30 26.71 6.42 27.91
CA VAL A 30 26.67 5.20 27.10
C VAL A 30 26.25 5.58 25.68
N ARG A 31 26.95 5.05 24.69
CA ARG A 31 26.74 5.31 23.26
C ARG A 31 26.13 4.12 22.56
N LEU A 32 25.61 4.36 21.36
CA LEU A 32 25.21 3.27 20.46
C LEU A 32 26.45 2.46 20.08
N GLY A 33 26.39 1.15 20.31
CA GLY A 33 27.51 0.22 20.16
C GLY A 33 28.29 -0.10 21.45
N ASP A 34 28.06 0.62 22.56
CA ASP A 34 28.67 0.28 23.85
C ASP A 34 27.98 -0.96 24.48
N GLU A 35 28.71 -1.68 25.35
CA GLU A 35 28.20 -2.83 26.08
C GLU A 35 27.11 -2.44 27.10
N CYS A 36 26.08 -3.28 27.22
CA CYS A 36 24.94 -3.08 28.13
C CYS A 36 24.46 -4.41 28.72
N ASN A 37 23.76 -4.34 29.86
CA ASN A 37 23.13 -5.51 30.47
C ASN A 37 21.60 -5.42 30.48
N ARG A 38 21.02 -4.21 30.43
CA ARG A 38 19.58 -3.95 30.38
C ARG A 38 19.28 -2.73 29.51
N ASP A 39 18.08 -2.68 28.94
CA ASP A 39 17.64 -1.57 28.06
C ASP A 39 17.78 -0.19 28.71
N ARG A 40 17.46 -0.10 30.00
CA ARG A 40 17.59 1.13 30.80
C ARG A 40 19.02 1.69 30.86
N ASP A 41 20.03 0.84 30.74
CA ASP A 41 21.43 1.28 30.72
C ASP A 41 21.71 2.13 29.45
N CYS A 42 21.03 1.80 28.34
CA CYS A 42 21.09 2.54 27.07
C CYS A 42 20.14 3.75 27.06
N GLU A 43 18.87 3.53 27.42
CA GLU A 43 17.79 4.53 27.33
C GLU A 43 18.10 5.83 28.11
N VAL A 44 18.78 5.71 29.27
CA VAL A 44 19.18 6.85 30.10
C VAL A 44 20.20 7.76 29.42
N SER A 45 21.02 7.24 28.49
CA SER A 45 22.05 8.01 27.78
C SER A 45 21.64 8.36 26.34
N VAL A 46 20.87 7.49 25.69
CA VAL A 46 20.38 7.63 24.31
C VAL A 46 18.89 7.28 24.30
N ALA A 47 18.03 8.28 24.14
CA ALA A 47 16.58 8.06 23.99
C ALA A 47 16.27 7.18 22.77
N ASN A 48 15.19 6.39 22.85
CA ASN A 48 14.76 5.43 21.82
C ASN A 48 15.83 4.36 21.48
N SER A 49 16.61 3.94 22.48
CA SER A 49 17.56 2.83 22.39
C SER A 49 17.25 1.72 23.39
N HIS A 50 17.75 0.51 23.10
CA HIS A 50 17.56 -0.70 23.89
C HIS A 50 18.83 -1.57 23.82
N CYS A 51 18.92 -2.57 24.69
CA CYS A 51 20.06 -3.45 24.80
C CYS A 51 19.86 -4.73 23.97
N TYR A 52 20.55 -4.82 22.83
CA TYR A 52 20.39 -5.93 21.89
C TYR A 52 21.68 -6.74 21.76
N LEU A 53 21.62 -8.02 22.12
CA LEU A 53 22.78 -8.94 22.15
C LEU A 53 23.94 -8.42 23.01
N GLY A 54 23.64 -7.69 24.10
CA GLY A 54 24.63 -7.10 25.00
C GLY A 54 25.23 -5.77 24.53
N TYR A 55 24.70 -5.15 23.47
CA TYR A 55 25.15 -3.84 22.98
C TYR A 55 23.99 -2.86 22.77
N CYS A 56 24.19 -1.58 23.08
CA CYS A 56 23.17 -0.56 22.89
C CYS A 56 22.87 -0.30 21.41
N ARG A 57 21.60 -0.42 21.01
CA ARG A 57 21.11 -0.16 19.64
C ARG A 57 19.82 0.64 19.66
N CYS A 58 19.56 1.39 18.60
CA CYS A 58 18.26 2.03 18.43
C CYS A 58 17.13 1.00 18.39
N GLN A 59 15.97 1.39 18.90
CA GLN A 59 14.74 0.61 18.80
C GLN A 59 14.33 0.41 17.33
N PRO A 60 13.49 -0.59 17.01
CA PRO A 60 12.91 -0.74 15.67
C PRO A 60 12.31 0.58 15.17
N PHE A 61 12.46 0.87 13.88
CA PHE A 61 12.07 2.13 13.24
C PHE A 61 12.83 3.39 13.69
N PHE A 62 13.93 3.27 14.44
CA PHE A 62 14.85 4.37 14.72
C PHE A 62 16.25 4.13 14.14
N ALA A 63 16.81 5.16 13.51
CA ALA A 63 18.11 5.19 12.87
C ALA A 63 19.18 5.80 13.78
N GLY A 64 20.36 5.17 13.86
CA GLY A 64 21.48 5.70 14.64
C GLY A 64 22.14 6.91 13.98
N TYR A 65 22.30 8.01 14.72
CA TYR A 65 23.00 9.21 14.30
C TYR A 65 24.11 9.60 15.28
N ASN A 66 25.30 9.84 14.72
CA ASN A 66 26.51 10.29 15.45
C ASN A 66 26.92 9.41 16.66
N GLY A 67 26.40 8.18 16.75
CA GLY A 67 26.59 7.26 17.88
C GLY A 67 25.88 7.65 19.19
N THR A 68 25.12 8.75 19.22
CA THR A 68 24.50 9.29 20.46
C THR A 68 23.02 9.63 20.34
N TYR A 69 22.42 9.48 19.16
CA TYR A 69 21.00 9.77 18.92
C TYR A 69 20.35 8.65 18.12
N CYS A 70 19.09 8.36 18.44
CA CYS A 70 18.22 7.52 17.64
C CYS A 70 17.14 8.40 17.01
N LEU A 71 17.28 8.68 15.71
CA LEU A 71 16.37 9.50 14.93
C LEU A 71 15.20 8.65 14.44
N GLU A 72 13.98 9.18 14.44
CA GLU A 72 12.83 8.46 13.90
C GLU A 72 12.98 8.23 12.38
N SER A 73 12.50 7.08 11.91
CA SER A 73 12.38 6.78 10.49
C SER A 73 11.19 7.49 9.84
N THR A 74 11.42 7.98 8.62
CA THR A 74 10.54 8.93 7.93
C THR A 74 10.13 8.41 6.54
N LEU A 75 9.01 8.94 6.04
CA LEU A 75 8.51 8.63 4.71
C LEU A 75 9.22 9.46 3.63
N LEU A 76 9.09 9.05 2.38
CA LEU A 76 9.67 9.80 1.26
C LEU A 76 9.11 11.23 1.20
N GLY A 77 9.98 12.17 0.82
CA GLY A 77 9.71 13.61 0.81
C GLY A 77 9.84 14.30 2.16
N ASN A 78 10.16 13.59 3.24
CA ASN A 78 10.55 14.21 4.52
C ASN A 78 12.07 14.42 4.59
N ASP A 79 12.49 15.35 5.44
CA ASP A 79 13.91 15.60 5.73
C ASP A 79 14.56 14.39 6.45
N CYS A 80 15.86 14.22 6.23
CA CYS A 80 16.68 13.15 6.79
C CYS A 80 18.15 13.58 6.95
N LEU A 81 18.86 12.85 7.82
CA LEU A 81 20.30 13.04 8.08
C LEU A 81 21.13 11.79 7.77
N VAL A 82 20.52 10.59 7.79
CA VAL A 82 21.18 9.31 7.50
C VAL A 82 20.28 8.41 6.64
N LYS A 83 20.89 7.46 5.92
CA LYS A 83 20.18 6.55 4.99
C LYS A 83 19.09 5.75 5.69
N GLU A 84 19.38 5.28 6.89
CA GLU A 84 18.56 4.36 7.67
C GLU A 84 17.22 4.97 8.08
N GLN A 85 17.12 6.31 8.20
CA GLN A 85 15.83 6.97 8.46
C GLN A 85 14.83 6.69 7.34
N CYS A 86 15.28 6.59 6.09
CA CYS A 86 14.43 6.27 4.96
C CYS A 86 14.28 4.74 4.85
N SER A 87 15.40 4.01 4.82
CA SER A 87 15.41 2.57 4.48
C SER A 87 14.76 1.67 5.52
N LEU A 88 14.60 2.11 6.78
CA LEU A 88 13.88 1.35 7.82
C LEU A 88 12.35 1.38 7.67
N LYS A 89 11.81 2.38 6.96
CA LYS A 89 10.36 2.59 6.79
C LYS A 89 9.89 2.42 5.35
N VAL A 90 10.78 2.66 4.38
CA VAL A 90 10.54 2.47 2.95
C VAL A 90 11.74 1.73 2.35
N ALA A 91 11.53 0.48 1.92
CA ALA A 91 12.55 -0.30 1.25
C ALA A 91 13.06 0.41 -0.02
N ASN A 92 14.31 0.17 -0.39
CA ASN A 92 14.98 0.75 -1.56
C ASN A 92 14.90 2.29 -1.61
N SER A 93 15.02 2.92 -0.44
CA SER A 93 15.12 4.37 -0.27
C SER A 93 16.36 4.78 0.53
N SER A 94 16.81 6.02 0.32
CA SER A 94 17.95 6.60 1.03
C SER A 94 17.81 8.10 1.20
N CYS A 95 18.70 8.68 2.00
CA CYS A 95 18.73 10.11 2.24
C CYS A 95 19.54 10.81 1.13
N LEU A 96 18.86 11.42 0.17
CA LEU A 96 19.47 12.10 -0.98
C LEU A 96 19.19 13.60 -0.89
N GLU A 97 20.27 14.39 -0.89
CA GLU A 97 20.20 15.86 -0.76
C GLU A 97 19.49 16.34 0.54
N GLY A 98 19.53 15.51 1.60
CA GLY A 98 18.86 15.78 2.87
C GLY A 98 17.37 15.43 2.91
N VAL A 99 16.83 14.79 1.86
CA VAL A 99 15.42 14.37 1.78
C VAL A 99 15.33 12.86 1.46
N CYS A 100 14.40 12.15 2.09
CA CYS A 100 14.18 10.74 1.78
C CYS A 100 13.63 10.56 0.37
N ARG A 101 14.37 9.85 -0.48
CA ARG A 101 14.02 9.56 -1.88
C ARG A 101 14.33 8.09 -2.20
N CYS A 102 13.75 7.57 -3.28
CA CYS A 102 14.10 6.23 -3.76
C CYS A 102 15.56 6.16 -4.21
N GLU A 103 16.19 5.01 -4.03
CA GLU A 103 17.54 4.76 -4.55
C GLU A 103 17.53 4.67 -6.07
N GLU A 104 18.71 4.82 -6.69
CA GLU A 104 18.86 4.68 -8.13
C GLU A 104 18.30 3.33 -8.62
N GLY A 105 17.65 3.35 -9.78
CA GLY A 105 16.94 2.18 -10.32
C GLY A 105 15.52 1.95 -9.78
N HIS A 106 14.99 2.79 -8.89
CA HIS A 106 13.65 2.62 -8.30
C HIS A 106 12.70 3.80 -8.58
N LEU A 107 11.41 3.52 -8.81
CA LEU A 107 10.39 4.53 -9.05
C LEU A 107 9.60 4.86 -7.78
N GLN A 108 9.46 6.14 -7.45
CA GLN A 108 8.56 6.57 -6.39
C GLN A 108 7.09 6.46 -6.85
N PHE A 109 6.29 5.60 -6.21
CA PHE A 109 4.87 5.42 -6.52
C PHE A 109 3.92 6.02 -5.47
N ARG A 110 4.34 5.96 -4.20
CA ARG A 110 3.69 6.58 -3.03
C ARG A 110 4.77 7.01 -2.05
N ARG A 111 4.41 7.81 -1.04
CA ARG A 111 5.36 8.24 0.01
C ARG A 111 5.95 7.09 0.85
N HIS A 112 5.32 5.91 0.79
CA HIS A 112 5.76 4.68 1.46
C HIS A 112 6.28 3.58 0.50
N THR A 113 6.44 3.86 -0.80
CA THR A 113 6.82 2.82 -1.79
C THR A 113 7.78 3.31 -2.86
N CYS A 114 8.92 2.65 -2.94
CA CYS A 114 9.82 2.64 -4.08
C CYS A 114 9.62 1.32 -4.84
N LEU A 115 9.18 1.38 -6.09
CA LEU A 115 8.98 0.22 -6.95
C LEU A 115 10.28 -0.17 -7.64
N GLU A 116 10.53 -1.48 -7.73
CA GLU A 116 11.56 -2.05 -8.59
C GLU A 116 11.22 -1.86 -10.08
N PRO A 117 12.21 -1.95 -10.99
CA PRO A 117 11.98 -1.87 -12.44
C PRO A 117 10.95 -2.90 -12.93
N ALA A 118 9.94 -2.46 -13.69
CA ALA A 118 8.93 -3.36 -14.27
C ALA A 118 9.42 -3.97 -15.59
N LYS A 119 9.41 -5.31 -15.68
CA LYS A 119 9.80 -6.04 -16.89
C LYS A 119 8.73 -5.98 -17.96
N LEU A 120 9.09 -6.36 -19.20
CA LEU A 120 8.12 -6.45 -20.29
C LEU A 120 6.95 -7.36 -19.94
N GLY A 121 5.72 -6.85 -20.12
CA GLY A 121 4.46 -7.52 -19.78
C GLY A 121 4.04 -7.44 -18.31
N GLU A 122 4.91 -7.03 -17.39
CA GLU A 122 4.53 -6.75 -15.99
C GLU A 122 3.67 -5.47 -15.90
N VAL A 123 3.01 -5.29 -14.76
CA VAL A 123 2.17 -4.12 -14.50
C VAL A 123 3.05 -2.89 -14.30
N CYS A 124 2.68 -1.79 -14.94
CA CYS A 124 3.37 -0.52 -14.84
C CYS A 124 2.40 0.61 -14.49
N TYR A 125 2.91 1.63 -13.79
CA TYR A 125 2.13 2.78 -13.35
C TYR A 125 2.49 4.07 -14.11
N GLU A 126 3.66 4.10 -14.75
CA GLU A 126 4.12 5.21 -15.58
C GLU A 126 5.06 4.70 -16.67
N HIS A 127 5.26 5.46 -17.76
CA HIS A 127 6.29 5.12 -18.75
C HIS A 127 7.70 5.11 -18.14
N ALA A 128 7.98 5.90 -17.10
CA ALA A 128 9.25 5.81 -16.35
C ALA A 128 9.48 4.42 -15.73
N HIS A 129 8.41 3.74 -15.27
CA HIS A 129 8.52 2.45 -14.57
C HIS A 129 9.09 1.34 -15.45
N CYS A 130 8.67 1.28 -16.71
CA CYS A 130 9.21 0.34 -17.70
C CYS A 130 10.62 0.74 -18.15
N ARG A 131 10.89 2.05 -18.28
CA ARG A 131 12.19 2.57 -18.70
C ARG A 131 13.31 2.36 -17.67
N LEU A 132 12.97 2.03 -16.42
CA LEU A 132 13.95 1.54 -15.44
C LEU A 132 14.49 0.14 -15.79
N TRP A 133 13.73 -0.67 -16.54
CA TRP A 133 14.15 -2.00 -16.99
C TRP A 133 14.73 -1.97 -18.41
N ASP A 134 14.02 -1.33 -19.35
CA ASP A 134 14.45 -1.18 -20.75
C ASP A 134 14.06 0.21 -21.28
N LEU A 135 15.04 1.01 -21.69
CA LEU A 135 14.87 2.38 -22.17
C LEU A 135 13.94 2.49 -23.40
N GLU A 136 13.87 1.44 -24.22
CA GLU A 136 13.03 1.37 -25.41
C GLU A 136 11.62 0.83 -25.12
N SER A 137 11.25 0.70 -23.84
CA SER A 137 9.92 0.29 -23.40
C SER A 137 9.07 1.47 -22.90
N HIS A 138 7.75 1.28 -22.95
CA HIS A 138 6.77 2.22 -22.41
C HIS A 138 5.65 1.44 -21.72
N CYS A 139 4.96 2.11 -20.80
CA CYS A 139 3.72 1.59 -20.25
C CYS A 139 2.58 1.73 -21.27
N ASP A 140 2.04 0.61 -21.77
CA ASP A 140 0.80 0.59 -22.55
C ASP A 140 -0.39 0.60 -21.58
N PHE A 141 -0.99 1.77 -21.39
CA PHE A 141 -2.00 2.01 -20.36
C PHE A 141 -3.33 1.30 -20.65
N LEU A 142 -3.69 0.35 -19.78
CA LEU A 142 -5.00 -0.33 -19.78
C LEU A 142 -6.09 0.59 -19.23
N ILE A 143 -5.75 1.36 -18.20
CA ILE A 143 -6.44 2.58 -17.78
C ILE A 143 -5.41 3.73 -17.83
N PRO A 144 -5.66 4.82 -18.57
CA PRO A 144 -4.81 6.01 -18.55
C PRO A 144 -4.54 6.49 -17.13
N ASP A 145 -3.29 6.82 -16.84
CA ASP A 145 -2.82 7.40 -15.57
C ASP A 145 -3.06 6.55 -14.29
N LEU A 146 -3.50 5.29 -14.44
CA LEU A 146 -3.66 4.35 -13.32
C LEU A 146 -2.71 3.15 -13.43
N PHE A 147 -2.85 2.32 -14.46
CA PHE A 147 -1.89 1.24 -14.75
C PHE A 147 -2.00 0.70 -16.19
N GLY A 148 -0.92 0.07 -16.63
CA GLY A 148 -0.79 -0.58 -17.94
C GLY A 148 0.08 -1.83 -17.88
N ARG A 149 0.63 -2.23 -19.02
CA ARG A 149 1.70 -3.25 -19.11
C ARG A 149 2.88 -2.74 -19.90
N CYS A 150 4.10 -3.08 -19.48
CA CYS A 150 5.30 -2.66 -20.20
C CYS A 150 5.39 -3.34 -21.58
N GLN A 151 5.50 -2.52 -22.63
CA GLN A 151 5.64 -2.95 -24.01
C GLN A 151 6.79 -2.21 -24.70
N CYS A 152 7.35 -2.82 -25.74
CA CYS A 152 8.35 -2.16 -26.55
C CYS A 152 7.74 -1.03 -27.38
N THR A 153 8.43 0.11 -27.43
CA THR A 153 8.08 1.23 -28.30
C THR A 153 8.44 0.87 -29.74
N ALA A 154 7.51 1.00 -30.67
CA ALA A 154 7.77 0.73 -32.08
C ALA A 154 8.90 1.64 -32.60
N PRO A 155 9.88 1.11 -33.38
CA PRO A 155 9.86 -0.15 -34.13
C PRO A 155 10.43 -1.37 -33.38
N MET A 156 10.72 -1.27 -32.08
CA MET A 156 11.26 -2.39 -31.32
C MET A 156 10.17 -3.46 -31.06
N ARG A 157 10.58 -4.73 -31.02
CA ARG A 157 9.75 -5.88 -30.59
C ARG A 157 10.33 -6.53 -29.35
N ARG A 158 9.44 -7.18 -28.59
CA ARG A 158 9.80 -7.98 -27.42
C ARG A 158 10.50 -9.27 -27.83
N GLU A 159 11.72 -9.48 -27.33
CA GLU A 159 12.42 -10.77 -27.36
C GLU A 159 12.79 -11.16 -25.92
N GLY A 160 12.04 -12.12 -25.36
CA GLY A 160 12.13 -12.42 -23.92
C GLY A 160 11.70 -11.21 -23.10
N ASP A 161 12.59 -10.69 -22.25
CA ASP A 161 12.33 -9.53 -21.39
C ASP A 161 13.05 -8.25 -21.85
N VAL A 162 13.57 -8.23 -23.10
CA VAL A 162 14.30 -7.08 -23.67
C VAL A 162 13.65 -6.65 -24.99
N CYS A 163 13.71 -5.36 -25.29
CA CYS A 163 13.29 -4.80 -26.56
C CYS A 163 14.43 -4.84 -27.58
N ARG A 164 14.16 -5.38 -28.78
CA ARG A 164 15.13 -5.41 -29.89
C ARG A 164 14.54 -4.83 -31.18
N PRO A 165 15.38 -4.26 -32.08
CA PRO A 165 14.93 -3.83 -33.40
C PRO A 165 14.31 -4.97 -34.21
N ASP A 166 13.16 -4.72 -34.84
CA ASP A 166 12.54 -5.69 -35.74
C ASP A 166 13.33 -5.81 -37.06
N SER A 167 14.04 -6.91 -37.22
CA SER A 167 14.82 -7.23 -38.42
C SER A 167 13.99 -7.44 -39.70
N LEU A 168 12.65 -7.37 -39.63
CA LEU A 168 11.76 -7.57 -40.78
C LEU A 168 11.61 -6.37 -41.72
N VAL A 169 12.32 -5.26 -41.49
CA VAL A 169 12.57 -4.27 -42.54
C VAL A 169 13.61 -4.83 -43.53
N ARG A 170 13.16 -5.66 -44.46
CA ARG A 170 13.98 -6.15 -45.58
C ARG A 170 14.52 -4.96 -46.38
N PRO A 171 15.83 -4.92 -46.72
CA PRO A 171 16.38 -3.87 -47.56
C PRO A 171 15.78 -3.93 -48.98
N ALA A 172 15.51 -2.77 -49.58
CA ALA A 172 15.05 -2.69 -50.96
C ALA A 172 16.19 -3.08 -51.92
N PRO A 173 15.99 -4.03 -52.85
CA PRO A 173 16.96 -4.30 -53.91
C PRO A 173 16.77 -3.29 -55.05
N LEU A 174 17.86 -2.63 -55.45
CA LEU A 174 17.93 -1.87 -56.71
C LEU A 174 18.82 -2.62 -57.71
N PRO A 175 18.26 -3.07 -58.84
CA PRO A 175 19.00 -3.29 -60.07
C PRO A 175 18.87 -2.04 -60.95
N GLU A 176 19.94 -1.25 -61.07
CA GLU A 176 20.05 -0.27 -62.14
C GLU A 176 20.35 -0.97 -63.47
N HIS A 177 19.47 -0.80 -64.45
CA HIS A 177 19.85 -0.34 -65.80
C HIS A 177 18.61 -0.17 -66.67
N LEU A 178 18.49 1.00 -67.31
CA LEU A 178 18.21 1.25 -68.73
C LEU A 178 18.23 2.80 -68.99
N PRO A 179 18.28 3.29 -70.25
CA PRO A 179 19.08 4.46 -70.64
C PRO A 179 18.36 5.83 -70.57
N PRO A 180 19.10 6.96 -70.77
CA PRO A 180 18.56 8.33 -70.61
C PRO A 180 17.52 8.75 -71.67
N PRO A 181 16.73 9.81 -71.39
CA PRO A 181 15.53 10.14 -72.16
C PRO A 181 15.83 10.87 -73.48
N GLN A 182 14.87 10.79 -74.42
CA GLN A 182 14.75 11.69 -75.56
C GLN A 182 13.51 12.59 -75.39
N GLU A 183 13.61 13.80 -75.94
CA GLU A 183 12.68 14.92 -75.76
C GLU A 183 11.32 14.75 -76.47
N PRO A 184 10.28 15.53 -76.11
CA PRO A 184 8.90 15.26 -76.49
C PRO A 184 8.53 15.80 -77.88
N ILE A 185 7.57 15.13 -78.52
CA ILE A 185 6.78 15.69 -79.64
C ILE A 185 5.34 15.91 -79.15
N ILE A 186 4.81 17.09 -79.44
CA ILE A 186 3.46 17.54 -79.07
C ILE A 186 2.51 17.30 -80.24
N GLU A 187 1.37 16.64 -80.03
CA GLU A 187 0.23 16.74 -80.96
C GLU A 187 -1.15 16.59 -80.25
N TYR A 188 -1.62 17.71 -79.71
CA TYR A 188 -2.92 18.36 -80.00
C TYR A 188 -4.26 17.58 -80.23
N VAL A 189 -5.31 18.05 -79.51
CA VAL A 189 -6.79 18.06 -79.80
C VAL A 189 -7.56 16.71 -79.90
N ILE A 190 -8.90 16.56 -79.74
CA ILE A 190 -10.09 17.45 -79.48
C ILE A 190 -10.97 16.89 -78.33
N GLU A 191 -11.76 17.78 -77.72
CA GLU A 191 -12.93 17.58 -76.84
C GLU A 191 -14.00 16.56 -77.32
N ASN A 192 -14.80 16.05 -76.38
CA ASN A 192 -16.29 16.08 -76.32
C ASN A 192 -16.73 15.17 -75.14
N ASN A 193 -17.31 15.62 -74.02
CA ASN A 193 -18.54 16.40 -73.76
C ASN A 193 -19.81 15.50 -73.62
N GLU A 194 -20.73 15.94 -72.75
CA GLU A 194 -22.10 15.41 -72.47
C GLU A 194 -22.18 14.19 -71.52
N ARG A 195 -22.81 14.29 -70.32
CA ARG A 195 -24.26 14.44 -69.96
C ARG A 195 -25.06 13.14 -70.17
N ASP A 196 -26.02 12.72 -69.34
CA ASP A 196 -26.65 13.27 -68.12
C ASP A 196 -27.43 12.13 -67.40
N LYS A 197 -27.64 12.22 -66.06
CA LYS A 197 -28.86 11.80 -65.28
C LYS A 197 -29.43 10.35 -65.41
N GLU A 198 -30.39 9.85 -64.63
CA GLU A 198 -31.11 10.22 -63.37
C GLU A 198 -31.44 8.86 -62.66
N VAL A 199 -31.27 8.72 -61.34
CA VAL A 199 -32.35 8.65 -60.30
C VAL A 199 -33.45 7.58 -60.52
N VAL A 200 -33.69 6.70 -59.53
CA VAL A 200 -35.00 6.40 -58.87
C VAL A 200 -34.85 5.26 -57.84
N THR A 201 -35.66 5.36 -56.79
CA THR A 201 -35.90 4.54 -55.58
C THR A 201 -36.41 3.09 -55.87
N GLU A 202 -36.72 2.18 -54.93
CA GLU A 202 -36.87 2.20 -53.46
C GLU A 202 -36.71 0.78 -52.84
N GLU A 203 -37.02 0.64 -51.55
CA GLU A 203 -36.95 -0.54 -50.67
C GLU A 203 -37.65 -1.83 -51.17
N GLN A 204 -37.16 -3.00 -50.71
CA GLN A 204 -38.01 -3.90 -49.89
C GLN A 204 -37.22 -4.95 -49.09
N LYS A 205 -37.92 -5.52 -48.09
CA LYS A 205 -37.40 -6.30 -46.96
C LYS A 205 -37.79 -7.77 -47.11
N GLY A 206 -36.87 -8.70 -46.84
CA GLY A 206 -37.15 -10.14 -46.88
C GLY A 206 -36.25 -10.93 -45.92
N GLU A 207 -36.86 -11.69 -45.01
CA GLU A 207 -36.17 -12.62 -44.12
C GLU A 207 -35.98 -13.99 -44.78
N THR A 208 -34.82 -14.60 -44.64
CA THR A 208 -34.72 -16.07 -44.57
C THR A 208 -33.42 -16.50 -43.87
N GLN A 209 -33.47 -17.63 -43.17
CA GLN A 209 -32.36 -18.20 -42.42
C GLN A 209 -31.40 -18.96 -43.33
N THR A 210 -30.10 -18.91 -43.01
CA THR A 210 -29.15 -20.02 -43.23
C THR A 210 -27.96 -19.90 -42.30
N GLU A 211 -27.52 -21.03 -41.74
CA GLU A 211 -26.23 -21.16 -41.05
C GLU A 211 -25.11 -21.29 -42.08
N GLN A 212 -23.95 -20.66 -41.85
CA GLN A 212 -22.61 -21.29 -41.87
C GLN A 212 -21.47 -20.25 -41.80
N ASP A 213 -20.67 -20.41 -40.75
CA ASP A 213 -19.19 -20.41 -40.64
C ASP A 213 -18.25 -19.63 -41.59
N THR A 214 -17.03 -19.45 -41.09
CA THR A 214 -15.80 -18.90 -41.69
C THR A 214 -15.68 -17.37 -41.73
N GLY A 215 -14.58 -16.86 -41.14
CA GLY A 215 -14.25 -15.43 -41.08
C GLY A 215 -13.07 -15.06 -41.99
N VAL A 216 -12.93 -13.76 -42.28
CA VAL A 216 -11.77 -13.19 -42.98
C VAL A 216 -11.33 -11.87 -42.31
N GLN A 217 -10.05 -11.57 -42.47
CA GLN A 217 -9.25 -10.52 -41.84
C GLN A 217 -9.67 -9.09 -42.21
N ILE A 218 -9.37 -8.13 -41.33
CA ILE A 218 -9.44 -6.69 -41.62
C ILE A 218 -8.09 -6.20 -42.16
N SER A 219 -8.14 -5.39 -43.22
CA SER A 219 -6.98 -4.89 -43.96
C SER A 219 -6.72 -3.39 -43.76
N TRP A 220 -5.46 -3.09 -43.45
CA TRP A 220 -4.65 -1.95 -43.91
C TRP A 220 -4.71 -0.60 -43.17
N LEU A 221 -3.49 -0.13 -42.86
CA LEU A 221 -3.09 1.23 -42.50
C LEU A 221 -2.31 1.88 -43.67
N LYS A 222 -2.55 3.17 -43.91
CA LYS A 222 -1.73 4.14 -44.67
C LYS A 222 -2.10 5.54 -44.12
N ASN A 223 -1.25 6.55 -43.99
CA ASN A 223 0.18 6.77 -44.29
C ASN A 223 0.66 7.96 -43.43
N ALA A 224 1.97 8.05 -43.12
CA ALA A 224 2.79 9.28 -43.28
C ALA A 224 4.24 9.06 -42.77
N THR A 225 5.22 9.62 -43.47
CA THR A 225 6.67 9.56 -43.20
C THR A 225 7.30 10.95 -43.37
N MET A 226 8.61 11.09 -43.03
CA MET A 226 9.62 12.14 -43.31
C MET A 226 10.26 12.67 -42.00
N LEU A 227 11.58 12.86 -41.83
CA LEU A 227 12.77 12.67 -42.69
C LEU A 227 14.06 12.48 -41.84
N LEU A 228 15.14 11.97 -42.45
CA LEU A 228 16.49 11.75 -41.86
C LEU A 228 17.47 12.92 -42.09
N SER A 229 18.64 12.93 -41.42
CA SER A 229 19.99 12.95 -42.10
C SER A 229 21.21 12.82 -41.15
N THR A 230 22.15 11.91 -41.52
CA THR A 230 23.66 11.98 -41.47
C THR A 230 24.41 12.37 -40.16
N GLU A 231 25.59 11.85 -39.78
CA GLU A 231 26.59 10.93 -40.39
C GLU A 231 27.59 10.40 -39.31
N ALA A 232 28.44 9.40 -39.63
CA ALA A 232 29.57 8.92 -38.79
C ALA A 232 30.73 8.40 -39.68
N PRO A 233 31.99 8.40 -39.21
CA PRO A 233 32.63 7.20 -38.61
C PRO A 233 33.53 7.58 -37.37
N SER A 234 34.41 6.78 -36.74
CA SER A 234 35.19 5.58 -37.09
C SER A 234 35.54 4.70 -35.83
N GLN A 235 36.40 3.68 -35.98
CA GLN A 235 36.84 2.75 -34.92
C GLN A 235 38.34 2.89 -34.54
N LEU A 236 38.73 2.53 -33.31
CA LEU A 236 40.04 1.94 -32.96
C LEU A 236 39.95 1.05 -31.69
N VAL A 237 40.55 -0.16 -31.74
CA VAL A 237 40.68 -1.23 -30.73
C VAL A 237 41.88 -2.12 -31.17
N PRO A 238 42.60 -2.96 -30.35
CA PRO A 238 42.70 -3.13 -28.89
C PRO A 238 44.15 -3.03 -28.32
N VAL A 239 44.31 -3.14 -26.99
CA VAL A 239 45.47 -3.84 -26.36
C VAL A 239 44.99 -4.67 -25.16
N ASN A 240 45.43 -5.93 -25.05
CA ASN A 240 45.21 -6.82 -23.90
C ASN A 240 46.23 -6.59 -22.78
N LEU A 241 45.87 -6.88 -21.52
CA LEU A 241 46.82 -7.45 -20.55
C LEU A 241 46.11 -8.36 -19.53
N VAL A 242 46.78 -9.45 -19.14
CA VAL A 242 46.29 -10.52 -18.25
C VAL A 242 47.22 -10.61 -17.04
N THR A 243 46.69 -10.82 -15.82
CA THR A 243 47.41 -11.59 -14.77
C THR A 243 46.49 -12.17 -13.68
N ARG A 244 46.92 -13.31 -13.12
CA ARG A 244 46.31 -14.06 -12.01
C ARG A 244 47.45 -14.73 -11.19
N PRO A 245 47.33 -14.90 -9.86
CA PRO A 245 47.72 -16.16 -9.17
C PRO A 245 46.60 -16.63 -8.19
N ALA A 246 46.34 -17.91 -7.84
CA ALA A 246 47.15 -19.07 -7.37
C ALA A 246 47.62 -18.93 -5.88
N LEU A 247 47.59 -19.93 -4.97
CA LEU A 247 47.18 -21.36 -4.92
C LEU A 247 46.94 -21.84 -3.44
N GLY A 248 46.63 -23.14 -3.18
CA GLY A 248 46.20 -23.72 -1.86
C GLY A 248 47.30 -24.02 -0.80
N PRO A 249 47.10 -24.90 0.24
CA PRO A 249 46.64 -26.32 0.13
C PRO A 249 45.76 -26.93 1.29
N ARG A 250 45.50 -28.25 1.24
CA ARG A 250 44.76 -29.12 2.24
C ARG A 250 45.72 -29.97 3.13
N PRO A 251 45.22 -30.74 4.12
CA PRO A 251 44.83 -32.17 3.91
C PRO A 251 43.54 -32.61 4.68
N GLY A 252 42.63 -33.42 4.09
CA GLY A 252 42.48 -34.87 4.41
C GLY A 252 41.18 -35.16 5.20
N THR A 253 40.62 -36.38 5.38
CA THR A 253 40.72 -37.68 4.67
C THR A 253 39.47 -38.58 4.97
N ASN A 254 39.00 -39.32 3.94
CA ASN A 254 38.28 -40.62 3.96
C ASN A 254 36.82 -40.87 4.49
N ASP A 255 36.10 -41.61 3.62
CA ASP A 255 35.04 -42.63 3.81
C ASP A 255 33.53 -42.31 4.05
N ARG A 256 32.69 -43.24 3.54
CA ARG A 256 31.21 -43.32 3.36
C ARG A 256 30.84 -44.82 3.24
N PRO A 257 29.57 -45.29 3.27
CA PRO A 257 28.36 -44.84 4.01
C PRO A 257 27.62 -46.02 4.73
N GLY A 258 26.58 -45.78 5.55
CA GLY A 258 25.66 -46.86 6.03
C GLY A 258 24.76 -46.46 7.23
N PRO A 259 23.59 -47.11 7.48
CA PRO A 259 22.49 -46.50 8.25
C PRO A 259 22.10 -47.14 9.61
N ASN A 260 21.32 -46.36 10.39
CA ASN A 260 20.39 -46.71 11.50
C ASN A 260 20.88 -47.51 12.74
N GLU A 261 20.92 -46.87 13.93
CA GLU A 261 20.00 -47.11 15.08
C GLU A 261 20.35 -46.22 16.32
N LEU A 262 19.40 -46.11 17.27
CA LEU A 262 19.38 -45.32 18.52
C LEU A 262 20.11 -46.05 19.69
N PRO A 263 20.53 -45.42 20.82
CA PRO A 263 19.62 -44.89 21.87
C PRO A 263 20.05 -43.65 22.72
N ASP A 264 19.03 -42.83 23.06
CA ASP A 264 18.54 -42.36 24.39
C ASP A 264 19.37 -41.62 25.48
N ASP A 265 18.60 -40.86 26.29
CA ASP A 265 18.83 -40.22 27.61
C ASP A 265 19.72 -38.95 27.68
N ASP A 266 19.37 -37.84 28.37
CA ASP A 266 18.14 -37.40 29.09
C ASP A 266 18.16 -35.83 29.24
N ASP A 267 17.29 -35.27 30.09
CA ASP A 267 17.12 -33.87 30.53
C ASP A 267 16.21 -32.95 29.69
N SER A 268 14.90 -33.10 29.93
CA SER A 268 13.87 -32.09 29.62
C SER A 268 13.48 -31.28 30.86
N ILE A 269 13.53 -29.95 30.77
CA ILE A 269 13.03 -29.05 31.83
C ILE A 269 11.56 -28.69 31.53
N VAL A 270 10.66 -29.12 32.40
CA VAL A 270 9.27 -28.67 32.46
C VAL A 270 9.19 -27.42 33.33
N ILE A 271 8.41 -26.42 32.91
CA ILE A 271 7.95 -25.33 33.79
C ILE A 271 6.42 -25.36 33.80
N GLU A 272 5.86 -25.80 34.91
CA GLU A 272 4.42 -25.66 35.19
C GLU A 272 4.12 -24.21 35.61
N ALA A 273 2.97 -23.69 35.21
CA ALA A 273 2.48 -22.39 35.67
C ALA A 273 1.45 -22.59 36.80
N GLU A 274 1.90 -22.45 38.04
CA GLU A 274 1.03 -22.52 39.22
C GLU A 274 0.23 -21.22 39.39
N VAL A 275 -1.09 -21.34 39.59
CA VAL A 275 -1.99 -20.20 39.81
C VAL A 275 -2.13 -19.95 41.31
N THR A 276 -1.61 -18.82 41.80
CA THR A 276 -1.79 -18.41 43.20
C THR A 276 -2.66 -17.16 43.31
N GLU A 277 -3.84 -17.32 43.92
CA GLU A 277 -4.69 -16.20 44.35
C GLU A 277 -4.00 -15.38 45.45
N LEU A 278 -4.23 -14.06 45.48
CA LEU A 278 -3.88 -13.24 46.64
C LEU A 278 -5.07 -12.43 47.18
N ALA A 279 -5.64 -13.00 48.24
CA ALA A 279 -6.21 -12.34 49.42
C ALA A 279 -7.14 -11.13 49.25
N HIS A 280 -8.43 -11.35 49.58
CA HIS A 280 -9.31 -10.30 50.06
C HIS A 280 -8.78 -9.68 51.37
N ILE A 281 -8.83 -8.35 51.51
CA ILE A 281 -8.79 -7.68 52.82
C ILE A 281 -10.15 -7.02 53.06
N THR A 282 -10.94 -7.62 53.94
CA THR A 282 -12.16 -7.03 54.49
C THR A 282 -11.82 -6.03 55.59
N THR A 283 -12.24 -4.78 55.42
CA THR A 283 -12.40 -3.84 56.54
C THR A 283 -13.80 -3.23 56.50
N THR A 284 -14.61 -3.57 57.50
CA THR A 284 -15.97 -3.08 57.69
C THR A 284 -16.01 -1.91 58.68
N THR A 285 -16.54 -0.76 58.27
CA THR A 285 -17.09 0.25 59.19
C THR A 285 -18.35 0.87 58.60
N THR A 286 -19.45 0.83 59.35
CA THR A 286 -20.78 1.24 58.89
C THR A 286 -21.16 2.68 59.28
N SER A 287 -21.88 3.35 58.36
CA SER A 287 -22.85 4.43 58.57
C SER A 287 -22.43 5.75 59.27
N THR A 288 -22.57 6.88 58.56
CA THR A 288 -23.74 7.79 58.73
C THR A 288 -23.82 8.92 57.67
N SER A 289 -25.06 9.19 57.21
CA SER A 289 -25.61 10.44 56.61
C SER A 289 -24.91 11.21 55.45
N ALA A 290 -25.60 11.20 54.30
CA ALA A 290 -25.81 12.30 53.33
C ALA A 290 -24.64 12.80 52.44
N PRO A 291 -24.93 13.33 51.23
CA PRO A 291 -23.97 13.26 50.12
C PRO A 291 -23.16 14.55 49.90
N ILE A 292 -21.89 14.37 49.51
CA ILE A 292 -21.11 15.38 48.79
C ILE A 292 -20.70 14.77 47.46
N LYS A 293 -21.17 15.36 46.36
CA LYS A 293 -20.81 14.96 45.01
C LYS A 293 -19.39 15.46 44.72
N THR A 294 -18.40 14.58 44.84
CA THR A 294 -17.06 14.80 44.28
C THR A 294 -16.96 14.00 42.99
N ASP A 295 -16.87 14.70 41.86
CA ASP A 295 -16.75 14.05 40.56
C ASP A 295 -15.49 13.21 40.51
N ARG A 296 -15.68 11.91 40.25
CA ARG A 296 -14.60 10.98 39.98
C ARG A 296 -14.07 11.31 38.59
N HIS A 297 -13.15 12.25 38.51
CA HIS A 297 -12.29 12.43 37.34
C HIS A 297 -11.40 11.19 37.21
N GLU A 298 -11.99 10.13 36.66
CA GLU A 298 -11.28 9.27 35.73
C GLU A 298 -10.70 10.21 34.68
N SER A 299 -9.38 10.29 34.57
CA SER A 299 -8.70 11.11 33.56
C SER A 299 -8.77 10.40 32.21
N THR A 300 -9.99 10.20 31.72
CA THR A 300 -10.27 9.76 30.36
C THR A 300 -9.64 10.77 29.42
N ILE A 301 -8.70 10.32 28.60
CA ILE A 301 -8.16 11.11 27.49
C ILE A 301 -9.34 11.34 26.54
N MET A 302 -9.93 12.53 26.56
CA MET A 302 -11.06 12.84 25.70
C MET A 302 -10.58 12.93 24.26
N THR A 303 -11.07 12.04 23.42
CA THR A 303 -10.80 12.03 21.97
C THR A 303 -11.85 12.88 21.24
N ALA A 304 -11.47 13.38 20.06
CA ALA A 304 -12.45 13.99 19.17
C ALA A 304 -13.40 12.90 18.63
N ILE A 305 -14.67 13.24 18.46
CA ILE A 305 -15.70 12.34 17.89
C ILE A 305 -16.47 13.09 16.81
N SER A 306 -16.41 12.59 15.58
CA SER A 306 -17.01 13.20 14.41
C SER A 306 -18.54 13.00 14.34
N LEU A 307 -19.19 13.80 13.50
CA LEU A 307 -20.64 13.84 13.36
C LEU A 307 -21.24 12.46 13.04
N GLY A 308 -22.28 12.04 13.75
CA GLY A 308 -22.93 10.73 13.58
C GLY A 308 -22.37 9.59 14.45
N TRP A 309 -21.22 9.77 15.11
CA TRP A 309 -20.68 8.78 16.05
C TRP A 309 -21.26 8.91 17.47
N PRO A 310 -21.30 7.81 18.25
CA PRO A 310 -21.76 7.85 19.64
C PRO A 310 -20.85 8.71 20.52
N CYS A 311 -21.45 9.42 21.47
CA CYS A 311 -20.75 10.32 22.40
C CYS A 311 -21.35 10.24 23.81
N ILE A 312 -20.56 10.67 24.78
CA ILE A 312 -20.93 10.81 26.18
C ILE A 312 -21.05 12.30 26.55
N ALA A 313 -20.26 13.19 25.93
CA ALA A 313 -20.19 14.59 26.28
C ALA A 313 -20.06 15.54 25.07
N ASP A 314 -20.66 16.74 25.18
CA ASP A 314 -20.56 17.82 24.19
C ASP A 314 -19.13 18.24 23.82
N LEU A 315 -18.13 17.95 24.67
CA LEU A 315 -16.75 18.32 24.38
C LEU A 315 -16.11 17.41 23.30
N GLU A 316 -16.46 16.11 23.29
CA GLU A 316 -15.94 15.14 22.32
C GLU A 316 -16.32 15.53 20.88
N CYS A 317 -17.59 15.90 20.70
CA CYS A 317 -18.11 16.42 19.44
C CYS A 317 -17.44 17.75 19.06
N ARG A 318 -17.35 18.70 20.01
CA ARG A 318 -16.75 20.03 19.77
C ARG A 318 -15.27 20.01 19.46
N MET A 319 -14.55 18.96 19.86
CA MET A 319 -13.16 18.74 19.47
C MET A 319 -13.02 18.34 17.99
N ALA A 320 -14.03 17.67 17.42
CA ALA A 320 -14.08 17.38 15.98
C ALA A 320 -14.67 18.57 15.19
N ASP A 321 -15.83 19.10 15.60
CA ASP A 321 -16.53 20.24 14.99
C ASP A 321 -17.12 21.17 16.07
N PRO A 322 -16.66 22.44 16.19
CA PRO A 322 -17.10 23.37 17.24
C PRO A 322 -18.61 23.64 17.33
N MET A 323 -19.35 23.43 16.23
CA MET A 323 -20.80 23.67 16.14
C MET A 323 -21.62 22.39 16.35
N SER A 324 -20.97 21.24 16.52
CA SER A 324 -21.60 19.98 16.90
C SER A 324 -21.71 19.80 18.42
N ARG A 325 -22.67 18.99 18.88
CA ARG A 325 -22.94 18.68 20.30
C ARG A 325 -23.43 17.24 20.45
N CYS A 326 -23.40 16.72 21.66
CA CYS A 326 -23.84 15.36 21.96
C CYS A 326 -25.37 15.33 22.19
N ILE A 327 -26.12 15.03 21.13
CA ILE A 327 -27.59 15.07 21.12
C ILE A 327 -28.12 13.64 21.08
N GLY A 328 -28.74 13.20 22.19
CA GLY A 328 -29.26 11.83 22.30
C GLY A 328 -28.20 10.74 22.32
N GLY A 329 -26.96 11.07 22.74
CA GLY A 329 -25.83 10.13 22.76
C GLY A 329 -25.11 9.98 21.41
N VAL A 330 -25.38 10.86 20.44
CA VAL A 330 -24.71 10.90 19.13
C VAL A 330 -24.27 12.34 18.83
N CYS A 331 -23.10 12.54 18.23
CA CYS A 331 -22.65 13.86 17.81
C CYS A 331 -23.52 14.36 16.64
N ASP A 332 -24.27 15.45 16.86
CA ASP A 332 -25.13 16.08 15.84
C ASP A 332 -24.94 17.60 15.84
N CYS A 333 -25.38 18.29 14.79
CA CYS A 333 -25.24 19.74 14.69
C CYS A 333 -26.18 20.45 15.67
N SER A 334 -25.67 21.48 16.36
CA SER A 334 -26.46 22.27 17.32
C SER A 334 -27.69 22.94 16.69
N PHE A 335 -27.60 23.24 15.38
CA PHE A 335 -28.65 23.89 14.59
C PHE A 335 -28.93 23.06 13.32
N PRO A 336 -29.95 22.18 13.32
CA PRO A 336 -30.27 21.36 12.16
C PRO A 336 -30.96 22.21 11.08
N MET A 337 -30.20 22.58 10.05
CA MET A 337 -30.72 23.25 8.85
C MET A 337 -31.22 22.24 7.80
N ASN A 338 -32.30 22.58 7.11
CA ASN A 338 -32.92 21.67 6.13
C ASN A 338 -32.02 21.48 4.91
N GLY A 339 -31.41 20.29 4.79
CA GLY A 339 -30.42 19.97 3.75
C GLY A 339 -28.95 20.12 4.20
N SER A 340 -28.69 20.58 5.42
CA SER A 340 -27.35 20.72 6.00
C SER A 340 -26.84 19.40 6.62
N CYS A 341 -25.59 19.44 7.08
CA CYS A 341 -24.93 18.39 7.84
C CYS A 341 -25.72 18.03 9.11
N SER A 342 -25.72 16.74 9.44
CA SER A 342 -26.33 16.19 10.66
C SER A 342 -25.80 14.78 10.92
N ALA A 343 -26.08 14.22 12.10
CA ALA A 343 -25.73 12.84 12.46
C ALA A 343 -26.23 11.77 11.45
N ARG A 344 -27.29 12.08 10.68
CA ARG A 344 -27.84 11.20 9.63
C ARG A 344 -27.38 11.56 8.21
N ARG A 345 -26.70 12.69 8.05
CA ARG A 345 -26.21 13.24 6.79
C ARG A 345 -24.83 13.82 7.05
N THR A 346 -23.89 12.94 7.37
CA THR A 346 -22.52 13.30 7.74
C THR A 346 -21.74 13.84 6.56
N GLY A 347 -22.21 13.65 5.33
CA GLY A 347 -21.58 14.15 4.12
C GLY A 347 -20.59 13.18 3.49
N CYS A 348 -20.28 12.05 4.14
CA CYS A 348 -19.56 10.94 3.53
C CYS A 348 -20.32 10.35 2.32
N ALA A 349 -19.60 9.84 1.32
CA ALA A 349 -20.18 9.10 0.20
C ALA A 349 -20.91 7.82 0.68
N PRO A 350 -22.03 7.42 0.06
CA PRO A 350 -22.74 6.21 0.44
C PRO A 350 -21.88 4.97 0.16
N GLY A 351 -21.73 4.08 1.15
CA GLY A 351 -20.82 2.94 1.02
C GLY A 351 -19.36 3.27 1.35
N THR A 352 -19.12 4.26 2.20
CA THR A 352 -17.83 4.48 2.90
C THR A 352 -17.98 4.23 4.40
N PHE A 353 -16.87 3.92 5.05
CA PHE A 353 -16.69 4.02 6.50
C PHE A 353 -16.23 5.44 6.86
N GLN A 354 -16.46 5.87 8.09
CA GLN A 354 -16.14 7.22 8.56
C GLN A 354 -15.25 7.14 9.81
N CYS A 355 -13.99 7.52 9.72
CA CYS A 355 -13.07 7.51 10.85
C CYS A 355 -13.64 8.32 12.03
N ARG A 356 -13.59 7.73 13.23
CA ARG A 356 -14.26 8.24 14.44
C ARG A 356 -13.80 9.66 14.78
N SER A 357 -12.50 9.91 14.87
CA SER A 357 -11.92 11.18 15.32
C SER A 357 -11.76 12.23 14.20
N SER A 358 -11.13 11.86 13.08
CA SER A 358 -10.83 12.80 11.99
C SER A 358 -12.06 13.19 11.17
N GLY A 359 -13.06 12.31 11.10
CA GLY A 359 -14.17 12.43 10.16
C GLY A 359 -13.76 12.27 8.69
N SER A 360 -12.60 11.71 8.39
CA SER A 360 -12.29 11.27 7.02
C SER A 360 -13.11 10.03 6.67
N CYS A 361 -13.52 9.92 5.41
CA CYS A 361 -14.29 8.77 4.94
C CYS A 361 -13.39 7.89 4.05
N ILE A 362 -13.41 6.58 4.26
CA ILE A 362 -12.60 5.58 3.53
C ILE A 362 -13.50 4.47 2.96
N SER A 363 -13.04 3.73 1.96
CA SER A 363 -13.80 2.56 1.47
C SER A 363 -13.95 1.51 2.56
N TRP A 364 -15.09 0.79 2.59
CA TRP A 364 -15.31 -0.37 3.48
C TRP A 364 -14.33 -1.54 3.23
N PHE A 365 -13.52 -1.48 2.18
CA PHE A 365 -12.41 -2.39 1.95
C PHE A 365 -11.36 -2.30 3.07
N PHE A 366 -11.05 -1.07 3.51
CA PHE A 366 -10.02 -0.72 4.52
C PHE A 366 -10.60 -0.74 5.94
N VAL A 367 -11.39 -1.77 6.27
CA VAL A 367 -12.05 -1.90 7.57
C VAL A 367 -12.00 -3.35 7.99
N CYS A 368 -11.31 -3.65 9.08
CA CYS A 368 -10.95 -5.00 9.51
C CYS A 368 -10.02 -5.72 8.51
N ASP A 369 -9.07 -5.00 7.90
CA ASP A 369 -8.11 -5.56 6.94
C ASP A 369 -6.70 -5.79 7.52
N GLY A 370 -6.49 -5.42 8.78
CA GLY A 370 -5.22 -5.51 9.49
C GLY A 370 -4.36 -4.23 9.40
N HIS A 371 -4.82 -3.18 8.73
CA HIS A 371 -4.13 -1.90 8.61
C HIS A 371 -4.93 -0.74 9.21
N ALA A 372 -4.24 0.19 9.88
CA ALA A 372 -4.85 1.43 10.37
C ALA A 372 -4.74 2.53 9.29
N ASP A 373 -5.73 2.59 8.40
CA ASP A 373 -5.91 3.65 7.40
C ASP A 373 -6.53 4.92 8.02
N CYS A 374 -7.38 4.76 9.04
CA CYS A 374 -7.83 5.86 9.89
C CYS A 374 -6.71 6.34 10.82
N THR A 375 -6.56 7.66 10.96
CA THR A 375 -5.55 8.30 11.82
C THR A 375 -5.66 7.96 13.32
N ASP A 376 -6.79 7.37 13.73
CA ASP A 376 -7.09 6.94 15.09
C ASP A 376 -7.27 5.40 15.21
N GLY A 377 -7.05 4.64 14.13
CA GLY A 377 -7.25 3.18 14.10
C GLY A 377 -8.69 2.71 14.33
N SER A 378 -9.68 3.59 14.13
CA SER A 378 -11.10 3.28 14.40
C SER A 378 -11.76 2.34 13.38
N ASP A 379 -11.10 2.16 12.23
CA ASP A 379 -11.35 1.15 11.21
C ASP A 379 -11.03 -0.28 11.68
N GLU A 380 -9.99 -0.45 12.50
CA GLU A 380 -9.55 -1.75 13.01
C GLU A 380 -10.18 -2.14 14.36
N GLU A 381 -11.16 -1.37 14.84
CA GLU A 381 -11.95 -1.67 16.05
C GLU A 381 -13.01 -2.77 15.78
N CYS A 382 -12.54 -3.93 15.34
CA CYS A 382 -13.32 -5.00 14.72
C CYS A 382 -13.68 -6.16 15.65
N THR A 383 -13.36 -6.05 16.94
CA THR A 383 -13.66 -7.08 17.95
C THR A 383 -14.89 -6.69 18.77
N GLY A 384 -16.00 -7.40 18.64
CA GLY A 384 -17.19 -7.13 19.45
C GLY A 384 -18.46 -7.88 19.05
N PRO A 385 -19.55 -7.74 19.82
CA PRO A 385 -20.81 -8.47 19.60
C PRO A 385 -21.58 -8.04 18.34
N ARG A 386 -21.12 -6.98 17.65
CA ARG A 386 -21.63 -6.50 16.37
C ARG A 386 -20.47 -6.00 15.52
N CYS A 387 -20.24 -6.67 14.41
CA CYS A 387 -19.29 -6.19 13.41
C CYS A 387 -19.72 -4.85 12.79
N PRO A 388 -18.77 -4.07 12.26
CA PRO A 388 -19.07 -2.94 11.38
C PRO A 388 -20.01 -3.35 10.22
N MET A 389 -20.84 -2.42 9.73
CA MET A 389 -22.00 -2.75 8.86
C MET A 389 -21.67 -3.49 7.56
N GLN A 390 -20.45 -3.32 7.03
CA GLN A 390 -19.97 -4.04 5.84
C GLN A 390 -18.70 -4.85 6.15
N ALA A 391 -18.49 -5.29 7.39
CA ALA A 391 -17.53 -6.35 7.69
C ALA A 391 -18.21 -7.73 7.62
N PHE A 392 -17.45 -8.79 7.37
CA PHE A 392 -17.92 -10.16 7.46
C PHE A 392 -17.69 -10.68 8.88
N ARG A 393 -18.74 -11.24 9.52
CA ARG A 393 -18.62 -11.88 10.83
C ARG A 393 -18.31 -13.36 10.64
N CYS A 394 -17.19 -13.82 11.16
CA CYS A 394 -16.89 -15.25 11.25
C CYS A 394 -17.98 -15.93 12.08
N ASN A 395 -18.45 -17.11 11.68
CA ASN A 395 -19.67 -17.67 12.26
C ASN A 395 -19.44 -18.17 13.70
N ASP A 396 -18.28 -18.78 13.92
CA ASP A 396 -17.95 -19.51 15.14
C ASP A 396 -17.08 -18.69 16.12
N SER A 397 -16.90 -17.38 15.85
CA SER A 397 -16.17 -16.45 16.73
C SER A 397 -16.79 -15.03 16.69
N ASP A 398 -16.31 -14.15 17.57
CA ASP A 398 -16.63 -12.69 17.54
C ASP A 398 -15.56 -11.89 16.77
N VAL A 399 -14.85 -12.54 15.85
CA VAL A 399 -13.91 -11.91 14.91
C VAL A 399 -14.69 -11.41 13.69
N CYS A 400 -14.40 -10.18 13.30
CA CYS A 400 -14.89 -9.56 12.07
C CYS A 400 -13.69 -9.33 11.14
N ILE A 401 -13.85 -9.66 9.86
CA ILE A 401 -12.85 -9.43 8.81
C ILE A 401 -13.44 -8.50 7.75
N SER A 402 -12.59 -7.86 6.96
CA SER A 402 -13.02 -7.06 5.81
C SER A 402 -13.78 -7.92 4.80
N ARG A 403 -14.71 -7.31 4.05
CA ARG A 403 -15.34 -7.97 2.89
C ARG A 403 -14.40 -8.17 1.71
N SER A 404 -13.20 -7.61 1.74
CA SER A 404 -12.13 -7.94 0.80
C SER A 404 -11.70 -9.41 0.92
N ALA A 405 -11.59 -9.92 2.15
CA ALA A 405 -11.20 -11.30 2.46
C ALA A 405 -12.30 -12.35 2.16
N LEU A 406 -13.50 -11.95 1.73
CA LEU A 406 -14.58 -12.88 1.45
C LEU A 406 -14.45 -13.51 0.05
N CYS A 407 -14.15 -14.81 0.00
CA CYS A 407 -13.86 -15.55 -1.24
C CYS A 407 -12.54 -15.15 -1.95
N ASP A 408 -11.53 -14.68 -1.21
CA ASP A 408 -10.25 -14.25 -1.78
C ASP A 408 -9.24 -15.42 -1.97
N SER A 409 -9.58 -16.62 -1.51
CA SER A 409 -8.78 -17.87 -1.49
C SER A 409 -7.82 -18.04 -0.31
N ASN A 410 -7.78 -17.10 0.65
CA ASN A 410 -7.07 -17.24 1.91
C ASN A 410 -8.00 -17.85 2.99
N ARG A 411 -7.62 -17.77 4.26
CA ARG A 411 -8.47 -18.20 5.39
C ARG A 411 -8.25 -17.24 6.54
N ASP A 412 -9.04 -16.18 6.54
CA ASP A 412 -8.92 -15.08 7.48
C ASP A 412 -9.82 -15.29 8.70
N CYS A 413 -10.92 -16.06 8.58
CA CYS A 413 -11.63 -16.54 9.75
C CYS A 413 -10.92 -17.76 10.40
N PRO A 414 -11.04 -17.94 11.74
CA PRO A 414 -10.36 -19.01 12.48
C PRO A 414 -10.63 -20.45 11.99
N HIS A 415 -11.74 -20.70 11.30
CA HIS A 415 -12.08 -22.00 10.70
C HIS A 415 -12.23 -21.93 9.17
N GLY A 416 -11.89 -20.80 8.54
CA GLY A 416 -12.00 -20.58 7.10
C GLY A 416 -13.45 -20.41 6.62
N GLU A 417 -14.37 -19.92 7.47
CA GLU A 417 -15.80 -19.75 7.14
C GLU A 417 -16.04 -18.75 5.98
N ASP A 418 -15.12 -17.80 5.82
CA ASP A 418 -14.97 -16.85 4.72
C ASP A 418 -14.87 -17.52 3.34
N GLU A 419 -14.28 -18.72 3.26
CA GLU A 419 -14.20 -19.51 2.01
C GLU A 419 -15.36 -20.50 1.82
N ILE A 420 -16.24 -20.65 2.81
CA ILE A 420 -17.33 -21.63 2.77
C ILE A 420 -18.45 -21.15 1.83
N GLY A 421 -18.60 -21.86 0.71
CA GLY A 421 -19.63 -21.58 -0.28
C GLY A 421 -19.16 -20.77 -1.48
N CYS A 422 -17.92 -20.28 -1.49
CA CYS A 422 -17.29 -19.61 -2.64
C CYS A 422 -17.18 -20.54 -3.88
N ASN A 423 -17.19 -21.85 -3.66
CA ASN A 423 -17.23 -22.88 -4.72
C ASN A 423 -18.65 -23.20 -5.24
N ASN A 424 -19.71 -22.50 -4.80
CA ASN A 424 -21.09 -22.81 -5.15
C ASN A 424 -21.58 -22.05 -6.41
N ARG A 425 -21.59 -22.75 -7.55
CA ARG A 425 -22.04 -22.21 -8.85
C ARG A 425 -23.44 -21.60 -8.90
N ARG A 426 -24.32 -21.91 -7.94
CA ARG A 426 -25.71 -21.42 -7.90
C ARG A 426 -25.91 -20.17 -7.04
N LYS A 427 -25.10 -19.98 -6.00
CA LYS A 427 -25.24 -18.86 -5.05
C LYS A 427 -23.91 -18.63 -4.32
N CYS A 428 -23.37 -17.41 -4.44
CA CYS A 428 -22.23 -16.96 -3.64
C CYS A 428 -22.67 -16.45 -2.26
N PRO A 429 -21.75 -16.38 -1.28
CA PRO A 429 -21.95 -15.65 -0.03
C PRO A 429 -22.44 -14.21 -0.24
N GLU A 430 -23.14 -13.66 0.76
CA GLU A 430 -23.58 -12.27 0.68
C GLU A 430 -22.39 -11.33 0.86
N GLY A 431 -22.10 -10.54 -0.18
CA GLY A 431 -20.91 -9.69 -0.23
C GLY A 431 -19.82 -10.19 -1.18
N ALA A 432 -19.93 -11.41 -1.71
CA ALA A 432 -19.10 -11.88 -2.82
C ALA A 432 -19.75 -11.55 -4.18
N PHE A 433 -18.92 -11.28 -5.19
CA PHE A 433 -19.33 -11.21 -6.60
C PHE A 433 -19.50 -12.62 -7.18
N ARG A 434 -20.38 -12.77 -8.19
CA ARG A 434 -20.63 -14.04 -8.88
C ARG A 434 -20.38 -13.90 -10.38
N CYS A 435 -19.32 -14.52 -10.87
CA CYS A 435 -19.05 -14.68 -12.30
C CYS A 435 -20.19 -15.46 -12.99
N ASN A 436 -20.39 -15.25 -14.31
CA ASN A 436 -21.43 -15.96 -15.08
C ASN A 436 -21.18 -17.48 -15.11
N ASN A 437 -19.92 -17.91 -15.18
CA ASN A 437 -19.47 -19.30 -15.06
C ASN A 437 -19.78 -19.96 -13.69
N GLY A 438 -20.19 -19.19 -12.67
CA GLY A 438 -20.50 -19.65 -11.32
C GLY A 438 -19.35 -19.65 -10.31
N GLN A 439 -18.17 -19.12 -10.66
CA GLN A 439 -17.12 -18.78 -9.70
C GLN A 439 -17.58 -17.62 -8.82
N CYS A 440 -17.28 -17.68 -7.52
CA CYS A 440 -17.39 -16.54 -6.63
C CYS A 440 -16.03 -15.86 -6.50
N LEU A 441 -16.06 -14.54 -6.35
CA LEU A 441 -14.89 -13.68 -6.15
C LEU A 441 -15.24 -12.63 -5.08
N PRO A 442 -14.28 -11.94 -4.47
CA PRO A 442 -14.55 -10.78 -3.64
C PRO A 442 -15.32 -9.70 -4.43
N ALA A 443 -16.14 -8.88 -3.75
CA ALA A 443 -16.94 -7.86 -4.44
C ALA A 443 -16.09 -6.83 -5.22
N TYR A 444 -14.89 -6.53 -4.71
CA TYR A 444 -14.01 -5.52 -5.29
C TYR A 444 -13.44 -5.92 -6.66
N GLU A 445 -13.50 -7.19 -7.04
CA GLU A 445 -13.05 -7.69 -8.36
C GLU A 445 -13.94 -7.19 -9.51
N PHE A 446 -15.16 -6.74 -9.23
CA PHE A 446 -16.05 -6.23 -10.26
C PHE A 446 -15.67 -4.81 -10.71
N CYS A 447 -15.46 -4.62 -12.02
CA CYS A 447 -15.04 -3.34 -12.60
C CYS A 447 -13.72 -2.75 -12.00
N ASN A 448 -12.73 -3.59 -11.64
CA ASN A 448 -11.38 -3.16 -11.21
C ASN A 448 -10.34 -3.09 -12.35
N ALA A 449 -10.77 -3.37 -13.59
CA ALA A 449 -9.99 -3.51 -14.83
C ALA A 449 -9.00 -4.69 -14.91
N VAL A 450 -9.14 -5.66 -14.01
CA VAL A 450 -8.50 -6.98 -14.09
C VAL A 450 -9.56 -8.01 -14.52
N VAL A 451 -9.18 -8.97 -15.36
CA VAL A 451 -10.05 -10.10 -15.71
C VAL A 451 -9.69 -11.26 -14.79
N SER A 452 -10.43 -11.36 -13.70
CA SER A 452 -10.29 -12.35 -12.62
C SER A 452 -11.28 -13.51 -12.81
N CYS A 453 -12.48 -13.25 -13.32
CA CYS A 453 -13.40 -14.26 -13.81
C CYS A 453 -12.84 -14.91 -15.08
N ARG A 454 -12.80 -16.24 -15.14
CA ARG A 454 -12.36 -17.01 -16.33
C ARG A 454 -13.14 -16.71 -17.63
N ASP A 455 -14.31 -16.08 -17.53
CA ASP A 455 -15.17 -15.67 -18.65
C ASP A 455 -15.23 -14.14 -18.86
N GLY A 456 -14.49 -13.34 -18.08
CA GLY A 456 -14.49 -11.87 -18.15
C GLY A 456 -15.83 -11.20 -17.77
N SER A 457 -16.66 -11.88 -16.99
CA SER A 457 -17.99 -11.37 -16.57
C SER A 457 -17.97 -10.34 -15.43
N ASP A 458 -16.82 -10.17 -14.79
CA ASP A 458 -16.40 -9.09 -13.90
C ASP A 458 -16.08 -7.77 -14.62
N GLU A 459 -15.61 -7.85 -15.88
CA GLU A 459 -15.23 -6.71 -16.73
C GLU A 459 -16.14 -6.46 -17.94
N PRO A 460 -17.49 -6.45 -17.80
CA PRO A 460 -18.37 -6.26 -18.94
C PRO A 460 -18.22 -4.84 -19.49
N ARG A 461 -17.79 -4.72 -20.75
CA ARG A 461 -17.60 -3.43 -21.47
C ARG A 461 -18.78 -2.47 -21.28
N GLY A 462 -20.01 -2.99 -21.23
CA GLY A 462 -21.22 -2.22 -21.00
C GLY A 462 -21.30 -1.53 -19.63
N ALA A 463 -20.71 -2.07 -18.57
CA ALA A 463 -20.71 -1.45 -17.24
C ALA A 463 -19.42 -0.66 -16.96
N CYS A 464 -18.26 -1.28 -17.16
CA CYS A 464 -16.99 -0.73 -16.67
C CYS A 464 -16.35 0.29 -17.64
N ARG A 465 -16.71 0.28 -18.93
CA ARG A 465 -16.07 1.12 -19.97
C ARG A 465 -17.02 2.17 -20.56
N THR A 466 -18.25 1.77 -20.88
CA THR A 466 -19.28 2.64 -21.48
C THR A 466 -19.95 3.54 -20.45
N ARG A 467 -20.23 4.80 -20.81
CA ARG A 467 -21.01 5.77 -20.01
C ARG A 467 -22.49 5.39 -19.96
N ASN A 468 -22.87 4.47 -19.07
CA ASN A 468 -24.21 3.87 -19.05
C ASN A 468 -25.12 4.48 -17.97
N ARG A 469 -25.69 5.65 -18.27
CA ARG A 469 -26.50 6.51 -17.39
C ARG A 469 -27.89 5.97 -16.95
N GLY A 470 -28.10 4.65 -16.83
CA GLY A 470 -29.36 4.13 -16.27
C GLY A 470 -29.82 2.71 -16.61
N ARG A 471 -29.02 1.87 -17.28
CA ARG A 471 -29.42 0.48 -17.63
C ARG A 471 -28.92 -0.60 -16.67
N ILE A 472 -28.17 -0.25 -15.63
CA ILE A 472 -27.48 -1.20 -14.76
C ILE A 472 -27.96 -0.97 -13.32
N SER A 473 -28.55 -2.01 -12.74
CA SER A 473 -29.01 -2.01 -11.34
C SER A 473 -27.83 -1.75 -10.38
N ALA A 474 -28.09 -1.11 -9.24
CA ALA A 474 -27.07 -0.88 -8.21
C ALA A 474 -26.38 -2.18 -7.75
N ARG A 475 -27.10 -3.32 -7.79
CA ARG A 475 -26.55 -4.65 -7.47
C ARG A 475 -25.48 -5.15 -8.46
N PHE A 476 -25.31 -4.48 -9.60
CA PHE A 476 -24.32 -4.75 -10.65
C PHE A 476 -23.40 -3.52 -10.88
N CYS A 477 -23.30 -2.62 -9.90
CA CYS A 477 -22.54 -1.38 -10.00
C CYS A 477 -22.21 -0.89 -8.58
N PRO A 478 -21.20 -1.49 -7.90
CA PRO A 478 -20.86 -1.19 -6.50
C PRO A 478 -20.65 0.30 -6.29
N PHE A 479 -19.78 0.91 -7.11
CA PHE A 479 -19.67 2.36 -7.24
C PHE A 479 -20.08 2.82 -8.65
N ARG A 480 -20.74 3.99 -8.73
CA ARG A 480 -21.16 4.62 -9.99
C ARG A 480 -20.56 6.02 -10.08
N CYS A 481 -19.64 6.19 -11.02
CA CYS A 481 -19.05 7.48 -11.35
C CYS A 481 -20.07 8.45 -11.97
N ASP A 482 -19.82 9.76 -11.85
CA ASP A 482 -20.64 10.83 -12.47
C ASP A 482 -20.70 10.71 -14.01
N ASN A 483 -19.60 10.26 -14.63
CA ASN A 483 -19.54 9.95 -16.05
C ASN A 483 -20.44 8.75 -16.46
N GLY A 484 -20.96 7.99 -15.50
CA GLY A 484 -21.89 6.88 -15.69
C GLY A 484 -21.24 5.50 -15.86
N ARG A 485 -19.92 5.38 -15.72
CA ARG A 485 -19.23 4.08 -15.59
C ARG A 485 -19.51 3.45 -14.22
N CYS A 486 -19.46 2.12 -14.18
CA CYS A 486 -19.37 1.35 -12.95
C CYS A 486 -17.91 1.07 -12.60
N ARG A 487 -17.64 1.03 -11.30
CA ARG A 487 -16.34 0.73 -10.69
C ARG A 487 -16.52 -0.15 -9.46
N SER A 488 -15.43 -0.79 -9.06
CA SER A 488 -15.24 -1.35 -7.73
C SER A 488 -15.52 -0.27 -6.66
N ASP A 489 -16.03 -0.64 -5.49
CA ASP A 489 -16.22 0.24 -4.35
C ASP A 489 -14.92 0.55 -3.59
N ALA A 490 -13.87 -0.26 -3.80
CA ALA A 490 -12.53 -0.05 -3.24
C ALA A 490 -11.84 1.25 -3.69
N ILE A 491 -12.25 1.88 -4.80
CA ILE A 491 -11.67 3.17 -5.24
C ILE A 491 -12.26 4.38 -4.50
N THR A 492 -13.39 4.21 -3.81
CA THR A 492 -14.11 5.31 -3.17
C THR A 492 -13.26 5.89 -2.05
N CYS A 493 -12.89 7.17 -2.16
CA CYS A 493 -12.02 7.86 -1.21
C CYS A 493 -10.65 7.18 -1.01
N SER A 494 -10.07 6.68 -2.10
CA SER A 494 -8.75 6.04 -2.14
C SER A 494 -7.58 7.03 -2.29
N GLY A 495 -7.88 8.33 -2.42
CA GLY A 495 -6.94 9.41 -2.74
C GLY A 495 -6.52 9.44 -4.22
N ARG A 496 -7.27 8.82 -5.13
CA ARG A 496 -6.94 8.69 -6.56
C ARG A 496 -8.18 8.68 -7.45
N ASP A 497 -8.11 9.30 -8.63
CA ASP A 497 -9.20 9.31 -9.61
C ASP A 497 -9.29 7.98 -10.39
N GLY A 498 -9.93 6.97 -9.80
CA GLY A 498 -10.26 5.70 -10.45
C GLY A 498 -11.44 5.80 -11.43
N CYS A 499 -12.29 6.82 -11.31
CA CYS A 499 -13.38 7.07 -12.26
C CYS A 499 -12.93 7.70 -13.59
N GLY A 500 -11.83 8.45 -13.59
CA GLY A 500 -11.39 9.35 -14.66
C GLY A 500 -12.22 10.64 -14.76
N ASP A 501 -12.83 11.06 -13.65
CA ASP A 501 -13.59 12.32 -13.48
C ASP A 501 -13.63 12.85 -12.03
N GLY A 502 -12.88 12.23 -11.12
CA GLY A 502 -12.76 12.55 -9.70
C GLY A 502 -14.04 12.36 -8.88
N SER A 503 -15.05 11.63 -9.37
CA SER A 503 -16.31 11.45 -8.64
C SER A 503 -16.25 10.47 -7.46
N ASP A 504 -15.28 9.57 -7.46
CA ASP A 504 -14.89 8.66 -6.38
C ASP A 504 -14.15 9.36 -5.22
N GLU A 505 -13.56 10.54 -5.48
CA GLU A 505 -12.85 11.35 -4.48
C GLU A 505 -13.68 12.56 -3.97
N LYS A 506 -14.98 12.58 -4.28
CA LYS A 506 -15.94 13.55 -3.74
C LYS A 506 -16.50 13.03 -2.43
N ASN A 507 -16.84 13.94 -1.51
CA ASN A 507 -17.53 13.59 -0.27
C ASN A 507 -16.73 12.61 0.63
N CYS A 508 -15.40 12.73 0.62
CA CYS A 508 -14.47 11.90 1.40
C CYS A 508 -14.10 12.45 2.78
N ASN A 509 -14.81 13.48 3.25
CA ASN A 509 -14.71 13.97 4.62
C ASN A 509 -16.10 14.39 5.11
N VAL A 510 -16.31 14.24 6.41
CA VAL A 510 -17.50 14.69 7.13
C VAL A 510 -17.68 16.19 6.93
N CYS A 511 -18.89 16.58 6.54
CA CYS A 511 -19.24 17.96 6.30
C CYS A 511 -19.50 18.69 7.63
N ARG A 512 -19.14 19.98 7.65
CA ARG A 512 -19.11 20.80 8.86
C ARG A 512 -20.48 21.37 9.21
N CYS A 513 -20.77 21.46 10.50
CA CYS A 513 -21.96 22.12 11.01
C CYS A 513 -21.90 23.63 10.74
N SER A 514 -23.01 24.24 10.30
CA SER A 514 -23.05 25.68 9.99
C SER A 514 -23.07 26.55 11.24
N GLU A 515 -22.42 27.71 11.16
CA GLU A 515 -22.51 28.78 12.17
C GLU A 515 -23.78 29.64 12.03
N THR A 516 -24.49 29.57 10.89
CA THR A 516 -25.61 30.47 10.57
C THR A 516 -26.99 29.80 10.66
N ILE A 517 -27.94 30.55 11.22
CA ILE A 517 -29.39 30.31 11.20
C ILE A 517 -29.99 30.75 9.87
#